data_AF-A0A1M7PUP7-F1
#
_entry.id   AF-A0A1M7PUP7-F1
#
_cell.length_a   1.000
_cell.length_b   1.000
_cell.length_c   1.000
_cell.angle_alpha   90.00
_cell.angle_beta   90.00
_cell.angle_gamma   90.00
#
_symmetry.space_group_name_H-M   'P 1'
#
loop_
_entity.id
_entity.type
_entity.pdbx_description
1 polymer ?
#
loop_
_entity_poly.entity_id
_entity_poly.type
_entity_poly.pdbx_seq_one_letter_code
_entity_poly.pdbx_strand_id
1 'polypeptide(L)'
;MDKKETFIAAIKENEGFIFKIASVYTNNTDDKNDLVQEIIYQLWKSFDSFNQKSSLSTWMYRIALNVAIYQLKVSKKRVLTIPIDGQVLDYHENDNSTTEEKWQVFRQQIDNLNLLDKGIVMLYLDNKSYDEIAEIIGISPSNVGTKLSRIKEKLKTQIFKKQ
;
A
#
# COMPACT_ATOMS: atom_id res chain seq x y z
N MET A 1 7.00 10.91 29.10
CA MET A 1 6.10 10.11 28.24
C MET A 1 6.76 8.77 28.06
N ASP A 2 6.08 7.68 28.41
CA ASP A 2 6.62 6.33 28.21
C ASP A 2 6.77 6.07 26.69
N LYS A 3 7.87 5.45 26.26
CA LYS A 3 8.11 5.12 24.84
C LYS A 3 6.91 4.39 24.24
N LYS A 4 6.32 3.49 25.02
CA LYS A 4 5.13 2.73 24.65
C LYS A 4 3.92 3.63 24.40
N GLU A 5 3.68 4.62 25.25
CA GLU A 5 2.56 5.56 25.10
C GLU A 5 2.71 6.40 23.83
N THR A 6 3.91 6.96 23.60
CA THR A 6 4.19 7.74 22.39
C THR A 6 4.03 6.90 21.13
N PHE A 7 4.50 5.65 21.14
CA PHE A 7 4.32 4.74 20.02
C PHE A 7 2.84 4.40 19.76
N ILE A 8 2.08 4.09 20.81
CA ILE A 8 0.64 3.78 20.66
C ILE A 8 -0.11 4.99 20.10
N ALA A 9 0.19 6.20 20.57
CA ALA A 9 -0.40 7.43 20.04
C ALA A 9 -0.07 7.60 18.55
N ALA A 10 1.20 7.42 18.17
CA ALA A 10 1.63 7.48 16.78
C ALA A 10 0.91 6.46 15.90
N ILE A 11 0.75 5.21 16.35
CA ILE A 11 0.03 4.18 15.60
C ILE A 11 -1.44 4.56 15.43
N LYS A 12 -2.12 5.00 16.50
CA LYS A 12 -3.55 5.39 16.43
C LYS A 12 -3.79 6.54 15.47
N GLU A 13 -2.93 7.55 15.45
CA GLU A 13 -3.03 8.69 14.53
C GLU A 13 -2.85 8.26 13.06
N ASN A 14 -2.17 7.13 12.83
CA ASN A 14 -1.70 6.70 11.52
C ASN A 14 -2.28 5.33 11.06
N GLU A 15 -3.20 4.75 11.82
CA GLU A 15 -3.70 3.39 11.59
C GLU A 15 -4.36 3.23 10.22
N GLY A 16 -5.06 4.27 9.76
CA GLY A 16 -5.79 4.27 8.50
C GLY A 16 -4.89 3.97 7.30
N PHE A 17 -3.67 4.52 7.27
CA PHE A 17 -2.78 4.22 6.15
C PHE A 17 -2.15 2.83 6.28
N ILE A 18 -1.90 2.35 7.50
CA ILE A 18 -1.33 1.00 7.72
C ILE A 18 -2.30 -0.05 7.17
N PHE A 19 -3.58 0.07 7.50
CA PHE A 19 -4.62 -0.81 6.94
C PHE A 19 -4.77 -0.66 5.43
N LYS A 20 -4.67 0.57 4.91
CA LYS A 20 -4.72 0.83 3.47
C LYS A 20 -3.55 0.18 2.74
N ILE A 21 -2.32 0.29 3.24
CA ILE A 21 -1.14 -0.38 2.68
C ILE A 21 -1.40 -1.88 2.67
N ALA A 22 -1.77 -2.46 3.82
CA ALA A 22 -2.01 -3.90 3.87
C ALA A 22 -3.04 -4.34 2.81
N SER A 23 -4.17 -3.64 2.72
CA SER A 23 -5.21 -3.90 1.70
C SER A 23 -4.75 -3.78 0.25
N VAL A 24 -3.80 -2.89 -0.08
CA VAL A 24 -3.29 -2.74 -1.46
C VAL A 24 -2.35 -3.87 -1.85
N TYR A 25 -1.71 -4.50 -0.86
CA TYR A 25 -0.67 -5.49 -1.09
C TYR A 25 -1.14 -6.93 -0.83
N THR A 26 -2.28 -7.17 -0.19
CA THR A 26 -2.80 -8.53 0.12
C THR A 26 -4.19 -8.78 -0.46
N ASN A 27 -4.51 -10.04 -0.74
CA ASN A 27 -5.79 -10.41 -1.39
C ASN A 27 -6.85 -10.99 -0.45
N ASN A 28 -6.47 -11.45 0.75
CA ASN A 28 -7.41 -12.01 1.74
C ASN A 28 -7.23 -11.34 3.11
N THR A 29 -8.23 -11.53 3.98
CA THR A 29 -8.29 -10.89 5.30
C THR A 29 -7.18 -11.37 6.23
N ASP A 30 -6.79 -12.64 6.15
CA ASP A 30 -5.76 -13.21 7.02
C ASP A 30 -4.38 -12.62 6.70
N ASP A 31 -3.98 -12.64 5.42
CA ASP A 31 -2.75 -12.02 4.92
C ASP A 31 -2.72 -10.52 5.26
N LYS A 32 -3.87 -9.83 5.17
CA LYS A 32 -3.98 -8.43 5.54
C LYS A 32 -3.68 -8.21 7.02
N ASN A 33 -4.30 -9.00 7.90
CA ASN A 33 -4.10 -8.90 9.34
C ASN A 33 -2.67 -9.25 9.75
N ASP A 34 -2.08 -10.26 9.12
CA ASP A 34 -0.68 -10.63 9.32
C ASP A 34 0.26 -9.51 8.87
N LEU A 35 0.01 -8.91 7.71
CA LEU A 35 0.82 -7.81 7.22
C LEU A 35 0.69 -6.55 8.11
N VAL A 36 -0.50 -6.23 8.61
CA VAL A 36 -0.68 -5.13 9.57
C VAL A 36 0.16 -5.38 10.83
N GLN A 37 0.10 -6.58 11.39
CA GLN A 37 0.87 -6.94 12.58
C GLN A 37 2.38 -6.85 12.32
N GLU A 38 2.85 -7.36 11.18
CA GLU A 38 4.27 -7.28 10.80
C GLU A 38 4.72 -5.82 10.61
N ILE A 39 3.89 -4.97 10.00
CA ILE A 39 4.19 -3.53 9.87
C ILE A 39 4.33 -2.90 11.26
N ILE A 40 3.37 -3.11 12.16
CA ILE A 40 3.40 -2.56 13.52
C ILE A 40 4.64 -3.06 14.28
N TYR A 41 4.97 -4.35 14.16
CA TYR A 41 6.15 -4.94 14.76
C TYR A 41 7.45 -4.28 14.28
N GLN A 42 7.61 -4.10 12.97
CA GLN A 42 8.81 -3.48 12.39
C GLN A 42 8.90 -1.99 12.73
N LEU A 43 7.76 -1.29 12.82
CA LEU A 43 7.69 0.09 13.31
C LEU A 43 8.17 0.18 14.76
N TRP A 44 7.68 -0.71 15.65
CA TRP A 44 8.11 -0.73 17.05
C TRP A 44 9.62 -0.99 17.17
N LYS A 45 10.12 -2.00 16.46
CA LYS A 45 11.54 -2.36 16.46
C LYS A 45 12.43 -1.21 15.99
N SER A 46 11.93 -0.42 15.04
CA SER A 46 12.68 0.68 14.44
C SER A 46 12.42 2.03 15.12
N PHE A 47 11.51 2.11 16.09
CA PHE A 47 11.01 3.39 16.62
C PHE A 47 12.12 4.27 17.20
N ASP A 48 13.11 3.69 17.89
CA ASP A 48 14.24 4.42 18.46
C ASP A 48 15.20 4.99 17.38
N SER A 49 15.12 4.49 16.15
CA SER A 49 15.92 4.99 15.02
C SER A 49 15.29 6.21 14.34
N PHE A 50 14.06 6.59 14.70
CA PHE A 50 13.41 7.77 14.16
C PHE A 50 14.14 9.03 14.64
N ASN A 51 14.76 9.75 13.69
CA ASN A 51 15.65 10.87 13.95
C ASN A 51 15.11 12.23 13.47
N GLN A 52 13.79 12.32 13.24
CA GLN A 52 13.10 13.57 12.85
C GLN A 52 13.61 14.24 11.57
N LYS A 53 14.32 13.50 10.70
CA LYS A 53 14.73 13.99 9.37
C LYS A 53 13.55 14.14 8.40
N SER A 54 12.40 13.58 8.74
CA SER A 54 11.13 13.75 8.06
C SER A 54 9.98 13.65 9.04
N SER A 55 8.75 13.90 8.57
CA SER A 55 7.57 13.72 9.40
C SER A 55 7.47 12.28 9.89
N LEU A 56 6.90 12.09 11.07
CA LEU A 56 6.68 10.75 11.61
C LEU A 56 5.86 9.90 10.63
N SER A 57 4.82 10.47 10.03
CA SER A 57 4.00 9.77 9.02
C SER A 57 4.85 9.29 7.84
N THR A 58 5.70 10.15 7.27
CA THR A 58 6.59 9.84 6.13
C THR A 58 7.53 8.67 6.47
N TRP A 59 8.14 8.72 7.65
CA TRP A 59 8.99 7.64 8.14
C TRP A 59 8.22 6.33 8.31
N MET A 60 7.02 6.37 8.89
CA MET A 60 6.19 5.18 9.08
C MET A 60 5.72 4.59 7.74
N TYR A 61 5.30 5.43 6.77
CA TYR A 61 4.97 5.00 5.41
C TYR A 61 6.12 4.26 4.75
N ARG A 62 7.34 4.77 4.88
CA ARG A 62 8.55 4.13 4.33
C ARG A 62 8.75 2.73 4.89
N ILE A 63 8.64 2.56 6.21
CA ILE A 63 8.78 1.24 6.84
C ILE A 63 7.65 0.32 6.38
N ALA A 64 6.40 0.77 6.45
CA ALA A 64 5.24 -0.04 6.10
C ALA A 64 5.29 -0.53 4.64
N LEU A 65 5.69 0.34 3.71
CA LEU A 65 5.80 -0.01 2.30
C LEU A 65 6.92 -1.01 2.04
N ASN A 66 8.08 -0.84 2.69
CA ASN A 66 9.20 -1.78 2.57
C ASN A 66 8.82 -3.16 3.09
N VAL A 67 8.11 -3.23 4.21
CA VAL A 67 7.59 -4.48 4.80
C VAL A 67 6.61 -5.16 3.84
N ALA A 68 5.62 -4.43 3.33
CA ALA A 68 4.63 -4.97 2.39
C ALA A 68 5.27 -5.51 1.11
N ILE A 69 6.20 -4.76 0.51
CA ILE A 69 6.90 -5.18 -0.71
C ILE A 69 7.79 -6.40 -0.44
N TYR A 70 8.49 -6.43 0.70
CA TYR A 70 9.31 -7.57 1.10
C TYR A 70 8.45 -8.83 1.27
N GLN A 71 7.36 -8.73 2.03
CA GLN A 71 6.47 -9.86 2.31
C GLN A 71 5.90 -10.45 1.02
N LEU A 72 5.52 -9.61 0.04
CA LEU A 72 5.03 -10.09 -1.25
C LEU A 72 6.10 -10.76 -2.11
N LYS A 73 7.35 -10.30 -2.03
CA LYS A 73 8.46 -10.95 -2.74
C LYS A 73 8.78 -12.31 -2.12
N VAL A 74 8.65 -12.45 -0.80
CA VAL A 74 8.86 -13.72 -0.08
C VAL A 74 7.72 -14.68 -0.32
N SER A 75 6.46 -14.24 -0.27
CA SER A 75 5.29 -15.09 -0.49
C SER A 75 5.27 -15.67 -1.91
N LYS A 76 5.62 -14.88 -2.94
CA LYS A 76 5.77 -15.37 -4.33
C LYS A 76 6.85 -16.44 -4.53
N LYS A 77 7.81 -16.54 -3.60
CA LYS A 77 8.85 -17.59 -3.60
C LYS A 77 8.41 -18.85 -2.84
N ARG A 78 7.38 -18.76 -2.00
CA ARG A 78 6.81 -19.93 -1.32
C ARG A 78 5.90 -20.68 -2.29
N VAL A 79 5.92 -22.01 -2.22
CA VAL A 79 5.04 -22.88 -3.00
C VAL A 79 3.59 -22.48 -2.71
N LEU A 80 2.80 -22.29 -3.77
CA LEU A 80 1.36 -22.05 -3.66
C LEU A 80 0.73 -23.25 -2.94
N THR A 81 0.40 -23.09 -1.67
CA THR A 81 -0.43 -24.05 -0.94
C THR A 81 -1.87 -23.88 -1.42
N ILE A 82 -2.41 -24.92 -2.03
CA ILE A 82 -3.82 -24.99 -2.43
C ILE A 82 -4.61 -25.33 -1.16
N PRO A 83 -5.63 -24.52 -0.78
CA PRO A 83 -6.52 -24.88 0.32
C PRO A 83 -7.21 -26.22 0.03
N ILE A 84 -7.26 -27.12 1.01
CA ILE A 84 -7.90 -28.45 0.88
C ILE A 84 -9.43 -28.29 0.76
N ASP A 85 -10.01 -27.20 1.28
CA ASP A 85 -11.39 -26.81 1.03
C ASP A 85 -11.44 -25.68 0.00
N GLY A 86 -11.70 -26.06 -1.25
CA GLY A 86 -11.90 -25.15 -2.35
C GLY A 86 -13.24 -24.42 -2.24
N GLN A 87 -13.22 -23.22 -1.67
CA GLN A 87 -14.11 -22.12 -2.04
C GLN A 87 -13.56 -20.81 -1.47
N VAL A 88 -12.76 -20.11 -2.27
CA VAL A 88 -12.55 -18.68 -2.05
C VAL A 88 -13.80 -18.00 -2.60
N LEU A 89 -14.70 -17.62 -1.71
CA LEU A 89 -15.84 -16.77 -2.03
C LEU A 89 -15.28 -15.41 -2.43
N ASP A 90 -15.41 -15.08 -3.72
CA ASP A 90 -15.24 -13.73 -4.22
C ASP A 90 -16.38 -12.89 -3.64
N TYR A 91 -16.11 -12.12 -2.59
CA TYR A 91 -17.10 -11.25 -1.98
C TYR A 91 -17.28 -10.00 -2.84
N HIS A 92 -18.07 -10.14 -3.89
CA HIS A 92 -18.62 -9.01 -4.64
C HIS A 92 -20.00 -8.66 -4.07
N GLU A 93 -20.03 -7.75 -3.09
CA GLU A 93 -21.25 -6.98 -2.82
C GLU A 93 -21.57 -6.14 -4.06
N ASN A 94 -22.56 -6.60 -4.83
CA ASN A 94 -23.20 -5.82 -5.87
C ASN A 94 -24.15 -4.82 -5.23
N ASP A 95 -23.74 -3.55 -5.21
CA ASP A 95 -24.69 -2.44 -5.16
C ASP A 95 -24.41 -1.49 -6.33
N ASN A 96 -25.39 -1.41 -7.24
CA ASN A 96 -25.23 -0.88 -8.58
C ASN A 96 -25.30 0.65 -8.57
N SER A 97 -24.16 1.30 -8.75
CA SER A 97 -24.06 2.65 -9.31
C SER A 97 -22.96 2.68 -10.37
N THR A 98 -23.16 3.44 -11.45
CA THR A 98 -22.18 3.61 -12.56
C THR A 98 -20.82 4.17 -12.11
N THR A 99 -20.75 4.69 -10.88
CA THR A 99 -19.51 5.13 -10.22
C THR A 99 -18.74 3.95 -9.63
N GLU A 100 -19.43 2.99 -9.02
CA GLU A 100 -18.79 1.84 -8.37
C GLU A 100 -18.17 0.90 -9.41
N GLU A 101 -18.83 0.68 -10.56
CA GLU A 101 -18.25 -0.10 -11.66
C GLU A 101 -16.94 0.51 -12.19
N LYS A 102 -16.89 1.83 -12.38
CA LYS A 102 -15.67 2.54 -12.80
C LYS A 102 -14.57 2.44 -11.75
N TRP A 103 -14.95 2.48 -10.47
CA TRP A 103 -14.03 2.35 -9.35
C TRP A 103 -13.47 0.93 -9.21
N GLN A 104 -14.29 -0.10 -9.45
CA GLN A 104 -13.85 -1.49 -9.53
C GLN A 104 -12.85 -1.70 -10.68
N VAL A 105 -13.17 -1.22 -11.88
CA VAL A 105 -12.25 -1.29 -13.03
C VAL A 105 -10.95 -0.56 -12.74
N PHE A 106 -11.02 0.62 -12.11
CA PHE A 106 -9.84 1.38 -11.71
C PHE A 106 -8.96 0.61 -10.70
N ARG A 107 -9.56 0.01 -9.66
CA ARG A 107 -8.85 -0.83 -8.69
C ARG A 107 -8.15 -2.01 -9.36
N GLN A 108 -8.85 -2.73 -10.25
CA GLN A 108 -8.24 -3.82 -11.02
C GLN A 108 -7.04 -3.37 -11.87
N GLN A 109 -7.09 -2.16 -12.45
CA GLN A 109 -5.95 -1.65 -13.22
C GLN A 109 -4.78 -1.26 -12.32
N ILE A 110 -5.04 -0.69 -11.13
CA ILE A 110 -4.00 -0.46 -10.12
C ILE A 110 -3.38 -1.80 -9.72
N ASP A 111 -4.16 -2.87 -9.63
CA ASP A 111 -3.63 -4.18 -9.25
C ASP A 111 -2.62 -4.77 -10.23
N ASN A 112 -2.75 -4.40 -11.51
CA ASN A 112 -1.82 -4.75 -12.58
C ASN A 112 -0.57 -3.85 -12.64
N LEU A 113 -0.44 -2.86 -11.75
CA LEU A 113 0.80 -2.11 -11.59
C LEU A 113 1.84 -2.94 -10.85
N ASN A 114 3.12 -2.67 -11.13
CA ASN A 114 4.18 -3.23 -10.30
C ASN A 114 4.09 -2.63 -8.88
N LEU A 115 4.69 -3.33 -7.91
CA LEU A 115 4.61 -3.00 -6.48
C LEU A 115 5.04 -1.56 -6.16
N LEU A 116 6.01 -1.03 -6.90
CA LEU A 116 6.52 0.33 -6.69
C LEU A 116 5.53 1.37 -7.22
N ASP A 117 5.02 1.15 -8.44
CA ASP A 117 4.06 2.06 -9.06
C ASP A 117 2.73 2.09 -8.28
N LYS A 118 2.29 0.96 -7.69
CA LYS A 118 1.18 0.93 -6.72
C LYS A 118 1.44 1.88 -5.55
N GLY A 119 2.63 1.81 -4.95
CA GLY A 119 3.03 2.67 -3.84
C GLY A 119 3.03 4.15 -4.20
N ILE A 120 3.52 4.51 -5.38
CA ILE A 120 3.49 5.90 -5.88
C ILE A 120 2.06 6.41 -6.04
N VAL A 121 1.17 5.63 -6.67
CA VAL A 121 -0.24 6.02 -6.84
C VAL A 121 -0.92 6.20 -5.49
N MET A 122 -0.71 5.25 -4.57
CA MET A 122 -1.30 5.31 -3.24
C MET A 122 -0.88 6.58 -2.49
N LEU A 123 0.42 6.89 -2.44
CA LEU A 123 0.92 8.09 -1.76
C LEU A 123 0.42 9.38 -2.43
N TYR A 124 0.33 9.40 -3.75
CA TYR A 124 -0.25 10.53 -4.48
C TYR A 124 -1.73 10.74 -4.16
N LEU A 125 -2.51 9.66 -4.04
CA LEU A 125 -3.92 9.73 -3.62
C LEU A 125 -4.07 10.16 -2.16
N ASP A 126 -3.07 9.88 -1.31
CA ASP A 126 -2.97 10.36 0.07
C ASP A 126 -2.44 11.82 0.15
N ASN A 127 -2.43 12.56 -0.97
CA ASN A 127 -1.99 13.96 -1.10
C ASN A 127 -0.55 14.22 -0.66
N LYS A 128 0.33 13.21 -0.74
CA LYS A 128 1.76 13.41 -0.48
C LYS A 128 2.40 14.21 -1.60
N SER A 129 3.27 15.15 -1.22
CA SER A 129 4.08 15.91 -2.17
C SER A 129 5.05 15.00 -2.93
N TYR A 130 5.55 15.45 -4.08
CA TYR A 130 6.50 14.64 -4.87
C TYR A 130 7.80 14.39 -4.10
N ASP A 131 8.20 15.33 -3.24
CA ASP A 131 9.37 15.19 -2.38
C ASP A 131 9.14 14.14 -1.28
N GLU A 132 7.97 14.13 -0.63
CA GLU A 132 7.62 13.09 0.34
C GLU A 132 7.53 11.71 -0.33
N ILE A 133 6.91 11.62 -1.51
CA ILE A 133 6.83 10.35 -2.27
C ILE A 133 8.23 9.86 -2.61
N ALA A 134 9.10 10.76 -3.08
CA ALA A 134 10.50 10.46 -3.38
C ALA A 134 11.24 9.92 -2.17
N GLU A 135 11.06 10.55 -0.99
CA GLU A 135 11.69 10.12 0.25
C GLU A 135 11.16 8.75 0.74
N ILE A 136 9.85 8.51 0.61
CA ILE A 136 9.21 7.26 1.03
C ILE A 136 9.64 6.10 0.12
N ILE A 137 9.64 6.33 -1.21
CA ILE A 137 9.91 5.30 -2.23
C ILE A 137 11.41 5.09 -2.44
N GLY A 138 12.25 6.09 -2.13
CA GLY A 138 13.69 6.04 -2.36
C GLY A 138 14.11 6.32 -3.81
N ILE A 139 13.42 7.23 -4.49
CA ILE A 139 13.74 7.70 -5.85
C ILE A 139 13.82 9.22 -5.90
N SER A 140 14.26 9.82 -7.01
CA SER A 140 14.27 11.29 -7.13
C SER A 140 12.87 11.87 -7.36
N PRO A 141 12.59 13.12 -6.90
CA PRO A 141 11.30 13.79 -7.15
C PRO A 141 10.95 13.92 -8.64
N SER A 142 11.94 14.14 -9.50
CA SER A 142 11.75 14.15 -10.97
C SER A 142 11.32 12.77 -11.51
N ASN A 143 11.86 11.68 -10.95
CA ASN A 143 11.46 10.33 -11.31
C ASN A 143 10.04 10.02 -10.82
N VAL A 144 9.62 10.54 -9.66
CA VAL A 144 8.22 10.46 -9.20
C VAL A 144 7.28 11.07 -10.24
N GLY A 145 7.53 12.31 -10.67
CA GLY A 145 6.69 12.98 -11.66
C GLY A 145 6.63 12.24 -13.01
N THR A 146 7.78 11.74 -13.48
CA THR A 146 7.86 10.95 -14.71
C THR A 146 7.09 9.64 -14.60
N LYS A 147 7.26 8.91 -13.50
CA LYS A 147 6.53 7.66 -13.24
C LYS A 147 5.03 7.90 -13.12
N LEU A 148 4.61 8.91 -12.35
CA LEU A 148 3.21 9.22 -12.17
C LEU A 148 2.53 9.59 -13.49
N SER A 149 3.21 10.34 -14.36
CA SER A 149 2.71 10.66 -15.71
C SER A 149 2.49 9.39 -16.54
N ARG A 150 3.48 8.48 -16.57
CA ARG A 150 3.38 7.19 -17.26
C ARG A 150 2.30 6.29 -16.68
N ILE A 151 2.14 6.27 -15.36
CA ILE A 151 1.09 5.49 -14.69
C ILE A 151 -0.29 6.05 -15.07
N LYS A 152 -0.48 7.37 -15.04
CA LYS A 152 -1.73 8.02 -15.48
C LYS A 152 -2.06 7.67 -16.93
N GLU A 153 -1.08 7.69 -17.82
CA GLU A 153 -1.25 7.30 -19.22
C GLU A 153 -1.62 5.81 -19.37
N LYS A 154 -0.94 4.92 -18.64
CA LYS A 154 -1.24 3.48 -18.63
C LYS A 154 -2.67 3.21 -18.13
N LEU A 155 -3.07 3.82 -17.02
CA LEU A 155 -4.41 3.68 -16.47
C LEU A 155 -5.46 4.24 -17.44
N LYS A 156 -5.20 5.40 -18.06
CA LYS A 156 -6.06 5.99 -19.09
C LYS A 156 -6.27 5.01 -20.25
N THR A 157 -5.19 4.56 -20.88
CA THR A 157 -5.28 3.65 -22.04
C THR A 157 -5.98 2.34 -21.72
N GLN A 158 -5.81 1.79 -20.51
CA GLN A 158 -6.45 0.55 -20.08
C GLN A 158 -7.96 0.73 -19.80
N ILE A 159 -8.37 1.87 -19.27
CA ILE A 159 -9.78 2.19 -19.01
C ILE A 159 -10.53 2.46 -20.33
N PHE A 160 -9.91 3.19 -21.27
CA PHE A 160 -10.54 3.55 -22.55
C PHE A 160 -10.47 2.46 -23.62
N LYS A 161 -9.64 1.42 -23.47
CA LYS A 161 -9.59 0.28 -24.42
C LYS A 161 -10.76 -0.71 -24.30
N LYS A 162 -11.61 -0.59 -23.29
CA LYS A 162 -12.71 -1.52 -22.99
C LYS A 162 -14.11 -0.94 -23.23
N GLN A 163 -14.20 0.20 -23.93
CA GLN A 163 -15.46 0.79 -24.41
C GLN A 163 -15.66 0.50 -25.89
#